data_AF-A0AAU7I6M8-F1
#
_entry.id   AF-A0AAU7I6M8-F1
#
_cell.length_a   1.000
_cell.length_b   1.000
_cell.length_c   1.000
_cell.angle_alpha   90.00
_cell.angle_beta   90.00
_cell.angle_gamma   90.00
#
_symmetry.space_group_name_H-M   'P 1'
#
loop_
_entity.id
_entity.type
_entity.pdbx_description
1 polymer ?
#
loop_
_entity_poly.entity_id
_entity_poly.type
_entity_poly.pdbx_seq_one_letter_code
_entity_poly.pdbx_strand_id
1 'polypeptide(L)'
;MRADKSLSPFEIRLYRHYRVVHGIRIALAFLLTFLLVRLLDIPEGTWPLITLVVIMGPISFWGNVVPRALERIGGTILGSVLGLVALRLELLSLPLMLIWCAVAMFLCGWLALGKKPYQALLIGITLAVVVGAPAGDMNTALWRGGDVILGSLLAMLFTGIWPQRAFIHWRIQLAHCVTGYNRVYQAALSPNLLEQPRLEKHLQQLLSDVVKMRGLIVPASKETHIQKSIFEAIQTVNRNLVCMLELQINALWATRTSHFVMLNAHTLRETQLRTQQALLTITHALYEGNPQPVLANTEKLNDTVAELRQLIAEHKGDNVAETPIHGYVWLNMEMARQLELLSHLICRALRK
;
A
#
# COMPACT_ATOMS: atom_id res chain seq x y z
N MET A 1 -6.34 -8.21 15.26
CA MET A 1 -5.02 -8.77 14.88
C MET A 1 -3.98 -8.13 15.79
N ARG A 2 -3.00 -8.89 16.28
CA ARG A 2 -1.91 -8.35 17.11
C ARG A 2 -0.84 -7.74 16.19
N ALA A 3 -0.66 -6.41 16.25
CA ALA A 3 0.27 -5.68 15.38
C ALA A 3 1.74 -5.97 15.73
N ASP A 4 2.00 -6.30 16.99
CA ASP A 4 3.28 -6.62 17.65
C ASP A 4 3.80 -8.04 17.38
N LYS A 5 3.04 -8.87 16.64
CA LYS A 5 3.46 -10.25 16.37
C LYS A 5 4.66 -10.28 15.39
N SER A 6 5.61 -11.16 15.67
CA SER A 6 6.70 -11.47 14.74
C SER A 6 6.20 -12.12 13.46
N LEU A 7 6.84 -11.78 12.34
CA LEU A 7 6.54 -12.36 11.04
C LEU A 7 7.19 -13.75 10.93
N SER A 8 6.37 -14.75 10.62
CA SER A 8 6.87 -16.10 10.40
C SER A 8 7.60 -16.21 9.05
N PRO A 9 8.61 -17.10 8.93
CA PRO A 9 9.28 -17.36 7.65
C PRO A 9 8.32 -17.79 6.53
N PHE A 10 7.23 -18.46 6.90
CA PHE A 10 6.18 -18.85 5.98
C PHE A 10 5.42 -17.64 5.42
N GLU A 11 5.01 -16.70 6.28
CA GLU A 11 4.36 -15.45 5.84
C GLU A 11 5.27 -14.67 4.88
N ILE A 12 6.55 -14.51 5.22
CA ILE A 12 7.51 -13.80 4.36
C ILE A 12 7.58 -14.46 2.97
N ARG A 13 7.68 -15.79 2.91
CA ARG A 13 7.72 -16.54 1.64
C ARG A 13 6.42 -16.41 0.84
N LEU A 14 5.28 -16.36 1.53
CA LEU A 14 3.96 -16.22 0.93
C LEU A 14 3.81 -14.86 0.26
N TYR A 15 4.15 -13.78 0.96
CA TYR A 15 4.08 -12.42 0.43
C TYR A 15 5.11 -12.16 -0.67
N ARG A 16 6.25 -12.87 -0.66
CA ARG A 16 7.21 -12.83 -1.77
C ARG A 16 6.60 -13.29 -3.10
N HIS A 17 5.73 -14.31 -3.07
CA HIS A 17 5.04 -14.83 -4.27
C HIS A 17 3.55 -14.49 -4.24
N TYR A 18 3.22 -13.30 -3.74
CA TYR A 18 1.85 -12.86 -3.52
C TYR A 18 0.92 -13.03 -4.74
N ARG A 19 1.41 -12.76 -5.97
CA ARG A 19 0.61 -12.93 -7.20
C ARG A 19 0.21 -14.39 -7.46
N VAL A 20 1.14 -15.32 -7.23
CA VAL A 20 0.91 -16.76 -7.43
C VAL A 20 -0.09 -17.26 -6.38
N VAL A 21 0.09 -16.86 -5.12
CA VAL A 21 -0.79 -17.24 -4.01
C VAL A 21 -2.21 -16.70 -4.25
N HIS A 22 -2.34 -15.44 -4.67
CA HIS A 22 -3.63 -14.84 -5.00
C HIS A 22 -4.30 -15.57 -6.18
N GLY A 23 -3.55 -15.89 -7.24
CA GLY A 23 -4.05 -16.64 -8.39
C GLY A 23 -4.57 -18.03 -8.00
N ILE A 24 -3.80 -18.80 -7.23
CA ILE A 24 -4.22 -20.13 -6.73
C ILE A 24 -5.47 -20.01 -5.86
N ARG A 25 -5.54 -19.00 -4.99
CA ARG A 25 -6.71 -18.77 -4.13
C ARG A 25 -7.98 -18.47 -4.93
N ILE A 26 -7.89 -17.62 -5.96
CA ILE A 26 -9.03 -17.36 -6.86
C ILE A 26 -9.44 -18.62 -7.60
N ALA A 27 -8.48 -19.38 -8.14
CA ALA A 27 -8.76 -20.61 -8.88
C ALA A 27 -9.49 -21.64 -8.00
N LEU A 28 -9.00 -21.87 -6.78
CA LEU A 28 -9.66 -22.78 -5.81
C LEU A 28 -11.05 -22.28 -5.41
N ALA A 29 -11.19 -20.98 -5.09
CA ALA A 29 -12.48 -20.40 -4.72
C ALA A 29 -13.51 -20.52 -5.86
N PHE A 30 -13.08 -20.30 -7.10
CA PHE A 30 -13.92 -20.46 -8.28
C PHE A 30 -14.34 -21.91 -8.49
N LEU A 31 -13.39 -22.86 -8.47
CA LEU A 31 -13.68 -24.29 -8.65
C LEU A 31 -14.64 -24.83 -7.60
N LEU A 32 -14.42 -24.48 -6.33
CA LEU A 32 -15.28 -24.91 -5.22
C LEU A 32 -16.68 -24.29 -5.31
N THR A 33 -16.78 -23.02 -5.68
CA THR A 33 -18.08 -22.36 -5.89
C THR A 33 -18.82 -22.96 -7.07
N PHE A 34 -18.11 -23.23 -8.16
CA PHE A 34 -18.69 -23.88 -9.35
C PHE A 34 -19.21 -25.29 -9.03
N LEU A 35 -18.43 -26.06 -8.28
CA LEU A 35 -18.85 -27.38 -7.81
C LEU A 35 -20.09 -27.28 -6.89
N LEU A 36 -20.12 -26.34 -5.96
CA LEU A 36 -21.25 -26.12 -5.06
C LEU A 36 -22.52 -25.75 -5.83
N VAL A 37 -22.43 -24.82 -6.79
CA VAL A 37 -23.54 -24.42 -7.65
C VAL A 37 -24.10 -25.60 -8.43
N ARG A 38 -23.22 -26.45 -8.96
CA ARG A 38 -23.58 -27.65 -9.73
C ARG A 38 -24.20 -28.75 -8.86
N LEU A 39 -23.71 -28.96 -7.64
CA LEU A 39 -24.20 -30.03 -6.76
C LEU A 39 -25.55 -29.69 -6.10
N LEU A 40 -25.84 -28.40 -5.92
CA LEU A 40 -27.09 -27.93 -5.31
C LEU A 40 -28.15 -27.54 -6.35
N ASP A 41 -27.89 -27.76 -7.64
CA ASP A 41 -28.76 -27.39 -8.77
C ASP A 41 -29.32 -25.96 -8.64
N ILE A 42 -28.45 -25.00 -8.30
CA ILE A 42 -28.86 -23.62 -8.06
C ILE A 42 -29.32 -22.97 -9.39
N PRO A 43 -30.56 -22.48 -9.47
CA PRO A 43 -31.05 -21.79 -10.68
C PRO A 43 -30.22 -20.52 -10.90
N GLU A 44 -29.95 -20.17 -12.16
CA GLU A 44 -29.17 -18.97 -12.51
C GLU A 44 -27.75 -18.89 -11.89
N GLY A 45 -27.15 -20.05 -11.56
CA GLY A 45 -25.85 -20.21 -10.88
C GLY A 45 -24.60 -19.58 -11.55
N THR A 46 -24.76 -18.81 -12.61
CA THR A 46 -23.72 -17.96 -13.19
C THR A 46 -23.40 -16.75 -12.30
N TRP A 47 -24.38 -16.19 -11.60
CA TRP A 47 -24.23 -14.97 -10.79
C TRP A 47 -23.38 -15.12 -9.53
N PRO A 48 -23.44 -16.23 -8.77
CA PRO A 48 -22.51 -16.46 -7.66
C PRO A 48 -21.05 -16.48 -8.14
N LEU A 49 -20.79 -17.07 -9.31
CA LEU A 49 -19.45 -17.16 -9.92
C LEU A 49 -18.94 -15.79 -10.35
N ILE A 50 -19.75 -15.03 -11.09
CA ILE A 50 -19.40 -13.66 -11.50
C ILE A 50 -19.13 -12.80 -10.26
N THR A 51 -19.97 -12.92 -9.25
CA THR A 51 -19.84 -12.16 -7.99
C THR A 51 -18.53 -12.46 -7.28
N LEU A 52 -18.16 -13.74 -7.18
CA LEU A 52 -16.90 -14.15 -6.58
C LEU A 52 -15.69 -13.56 -7.30
N VAL A 53 -15.66 -13.66 -8.64
CA VAL A 53 -14.56 -13.13 -9.45
C VAL A 53 -14.46 -11.61 -9.34
N VAL A 54 -15.59 -10.90 -9.37
CA VAL A 54 -15.59 -9.43 -9.29
C VAL A 54 -15.14 -8.93 -7.91
N ILE A 55 -15.47 -9.65 -6.84
CA ILE A 55 -15.06 -9.28 -5.48
C ILE A 55 -13.57 -9.62 -5.25
N MET A 56 -13.15 -10.84 -5.56
CA MET A 56 -11.81 -11.34 -5.22
C MET A 56 -10.74 -11.00 -6.27
N GLY A 57 -11.11 -10.75 -7.53
CA GLY A 57 -10.17 -10.52 -8.63
C GLY A 57 -9.21 -9.34 -8.39
N PRO A 58 -9.72 -8.10 -8.37
CA PRO A 58 -8.88 -6.90 -8.26
C PRO A 58 -8.32 -6.66 -6.86
N ILE A 59 -8.87 -7.33 -5.84
CA ILE A 59 -8.57 -7.05 -4.44
C ILE A 59 -8.37 -8.36 -3.68
N SER A 60 -7.17 -8.51 -3.12
CA SER A 60 -6.80 -9.71 -2.36
C SER A 60 -7.00 -9.57 -0.84
N PHE A 61 -6.97 -8.33 -0.35
CA PHE A 61 -6.84 -8.02 1.06
C PHE A 61 -8.17 -8.07 1.78
N TRP A 62 -8.18 -8.70 2.95
CA TRP A 62 -9.35 -8.85 3.79
C TRP A 62 -10.05 -7.51 4.06
N GLY A 63 -9.29 -6.46 4.39
CA GLY A 63 -9.82 -5.12 4.71
C GLY A 63 -10.55 -4.42 3.56
N ASN A 64 -10.39 -4.90 2.34
CA ASN A 64 -11.08 -4.35 1.17
C ASN A 64 -12.16 -5.28 0.64
N VAL A 65 -12.00 -6.61 0.75
CA VAL A 65 -13.00 -7.59 0.30
C VAL A 65 -14.32 -7.43 1.04
N VAL A 66 -14.30 -7.23 2.37
CA VAL A 66 -15.53 -7.13 3.17
C VAL A 66 -16.37 -5.90 2.78
N PRO A 67 -15.84 -4.66 2.77
CA PRO A 67 -16.60 -3.51 2.28
C PRO A 67 -17.09 -3.68 0.84
N ARG A 68 -16.28 -4.31 -0.02
CA ARG A 68 -16.64 -4.56 -1.43
C ARG A 68 -17.82 -5.52 -1.56
N ALA A 69 -17.83 -6.59 -0.76
CA ALA A 69 -18.95 -7.53 -0.69
C ALA A 69 -20.23 -6.84 -0.20
N LEU A 70 -20.14 -5.96 0.80
CA LEU A 70 -21.28 -5.18 1.30
C LEU A 70 -21.79 -4.18 0.26
N GLU A 71 -20.90 -3.47 -0.43
CA GLU A 71 -21.28 -2.58 -1.55
C GLU A 71 -21.98 -3.36 -2.66
N ARG A 72 -21.57 -4.61 -2.90
CA ARG A 72 -22.20 -5.47 -3.89
C ARG A 72 -23.57 -5.96 -3.49
N ILE A 73 -23.72 -6.48 -2.28
CA ILE A 73 -25.02 -6.86 -1.71
C ILE A 73 -25.98 -5.67 -1.74
N GLY A 74 -25.54 -4.51 -1.23
CA GLY A 74 -26.37 -3.30 -1.21
C GLY A 74 -26.72 -2.77 -2.60
N GLY A 75 -25.76 -2.79 -3.53
CA GLY A 75 -25.98 -2.36 -4.91
C GLY A 75 -26.98 -3.27 -5.64
N THR A 76 -26.89 -4.58 -5.43
CA THR A 76 -27.82 -5.53 -6.04
C THR A 76 -29.22 -5.43 -5.43
N ILE A 77 -29.36 -5.32 -4.11
CA ILE A 77 -30.68 -5.14 -3.49
C ILE A 77 -31.38 -3.89 -4.05
N LEU A 78 -30.67 -2.75 -4.10
CA LEU A 78 -31.22 -1.50 -4.62
C LEU A 78 -31.53 -1.60 -6.13
N GLY A 79 -30.62 -2.15 -6.92
CA GLY A 79 -30.82 -2.31 -8.36
C GLY A 79 -31.97 -3.28 -8.69
N SER A 80 -32.11 -4.37 -7.93
CA SER A 80 -33.25 -5.29 -8.05
C SER A 80 -34.56 -4.59 -7.72
N VAL A 81 -34.65 -3.84 -6.62
CA VAL A 81 -35.87 -3.07 -6.29
C VAL A 81 -36.23 -2.09 -7.40
N LEU A 82 -35.27 -1.33 -7.94
CA LEU A 82 -35.52 -0.41 -9.04
C LEU A 82 -35.98 -1.11 -10.32
N GLY A 83 -35.39 -2.28 -10.63
CA GLY A 83 -35.77 -3.09 -11.78
C GLY A 83 -37.14 -3.76 -11.62
N LEU A 84 -37.49 -4.20 -10.42
CA LEU A 84 -38.81 -4.76 -10.15
C LEU A 84 -39.93 -3.71 -10.30
N VAL A 85 -39.67 -2.48 -9.86
CA VAL A 85 -40.57 -1.35 -10.14
C VAL A 85 -40.69 -1.14 -11.65
N ALA A 86 -39.58 -1.15 -12.40
CA ALA A 86 -39.60 -1.00 -13.84
C ALA A 86 -40.45 -2.08 -14.56
N LEU A 87 -40.27 -3.37 -14.20
CA LEU A 87 -41.08 -4.47 -14.75
C LEU A 87 -42.57 -4.33 -14.43
N ARG A 88 -42.92 -3.77 -13.26
CA ARG A 88 -44.32 -3.47 -12.93
C ARG A 88 -44.87 -2.30 -13.72
N LEU A 89 -44.05 -1.29 -14.01
CA LEU A 89 -44.42 -0.17 -14.87
C LEU A 89 -44.61 -0.60 -16.32
N GLU A 90 -43.84 -1.58 -16.79
CA GLU A 90 -43.98 -2.15 -18.15
C GLU A 90 -45.38 -2.74 -18.38
N LEU A 91 -45.92 -3.44 -17.38
CA LEU A 91 -47.28 -3.99 -17.41
C LEU A 91 -48.36 -2.90 -17.52
N LEU A 92 -48.06 -1.67 -17.10
CA LEU A 92 -48.96 -0.53 -17.19
C LEU A 92 -48.76 0.22 -18.52
N SER A 93 -47.52 0.58 -18.84
CA SER A 93 -47.16 1.23 -20.11
C SER A 93 -45.63 1.24 -20.34
N LEU A 94 -45.22 0.91 -21.56
CA LEU A 94 -43.81 0.95 -21.96
C LEU A 94 -43.14 2.34 -21.81
N PRO A 95 -43.78 3.47 -22.18
CA PRO A 95 -43.15 4.79 -22.02
C PRO A 95 -42.83 5.15 -20.57
N LEU A 96 -43.69 4.75 -19.63
CA LEU A 96 -43.48 5.01 -18.20
C LEU A 96 -42.29 4.22 -17.65
N MET A 97 -42.11 2.98 -18.09
CA MET A 97 -40.91 2.19 -17.78
C MET A 97 -39.65 2.88 -18.30
N LEU A 98 -39.67 3.39 -19.54
CA LEU A 98 -38.51 4.06 -20.13
C LEU A 98 -38.13 5.32 -19.37
N ILE A 99 -39.11 6.15 -18.96
CA ILE A 99 -38.86 7.34 -18.14
C ILE A 99 -38.25 6.95 -16.78
N TRP A 100 -38.80 5.92 -16.12
CA TRP A 100 -38.26 5.43 -14.86
C TRP A 100 -36.82 4.93 -15.00
N CYS A 101 -36.54 4.10 -16.01
CA CYS A 101 -35.21 3.60 -16.31
C CYS A 101 -34.23 4.74 -16.64
N ALA A 102 -34.67 5.76 -17.39
CA ALA A 102 -33.85 6.92 -17.70
C ALA A 102 -33.45 7.70 -16.44
N VAL A 103 -34.42 7.97 -15.54
CA VAL A 103 -34.15 8.64 -14.26
C VAL A 103 -33.23 7.79 -13.38
N ALA A 104 -33.51 6.50 -13.25
CA ALA A 104 -32.70 5.59 -12.44
C ALA A 104 -31.26 5.46 -12.97
N MET A 105 -31.08 5.32 -14.28
CA MET A 105 -29.76 5.24 -14.91
C MET A 105 -29.00 6.58 -14.84
N PHE A 106 -29.69 7.71 -14.98
CA PHE A 106 -29.09 9.03 -14.77
C PHE A 106 -28.56 9.19 -13.34
N LEU A 107 -29.37 8.82 -12.33
CA LEU A 107 -28.94 8.84 -10.94
C LEU A 107 -27.76 7.90 -10.68
N CYS A 108 -27.77 6.70 -11.27
CA CYS A 108 -26.64 5.77 -11.18
C CYS A 108 -25.37 6.37 -11.81
N GLY A 109 -25.47 6.99 -12.99
CA GLY A 109 -24.34 7.65 -13.66
C GLY A 109 -23.79 8.83 -12.86
N TRP A 110 -24.67 9.64 -12.26
CA TRP A 110 -24.28 10.73 -11.38
C TRP A 110 -23.55 10.23 -10.12
N LEU A 111 -24.11 9.21 -9.46
CA LEU A 111 -23.51 8.61 -8.27
C LEU A 111 -22.22 7.84 -8.57
N ALA A 112 -22.06 7.34 -9.80
CA ALA A 112 -20.85 6.66 -10.27
C ALA A 112 -19.63 7.58 -10.30
N LEU A 113 -19.82 8.91 -10.36
CA LEU A 113 -18.76 9.91 -10.23
C LEU A 113 -18.59 10.43 -8.79
N GLY A 114 -19.37 9.90 -7.84
CA GLY A 114 -19.36 10.30 -6.45
C GLY A 114 -18.43 9.48 -5.54
N LYS A 115 -18.76 9.44 -4.25
CA LYS A 115 -17.94 8.77 -3.21
C LYS A 115 -17.96 7.24 -3.28
N LYS A 116 -19.02 6.65 -3.85
CA LYS A 116 -19.22 5.19 -3.94
C LYS A 116 -19.45 4.74 -5.40
N PRO A 117 -18.44 4.91 -6.27
CA PRO A 117 -18.56 4.66 -7.70
C PRO A 117 -18.95 3.21 -8.01
N TYR A 118 -18.40 2.26 -7.24
CA TYR A 118 -18.66 0.83 -7.44
C TYR A 118 -20.09 0.43 -7.09
N GLN A 119 -20.62 0.92 -5.96
CA GLN A 119 -21.99 0.62 -5.57
C GLN A 119 -22.98 1.15 -6.61
N ALA A 120 -22.78 2.39 -7.09
CA ALA A 120 -23.61 2.98 -8.14
C ALA A 120 -23.56 2.19 -9.46
N LEU A 121 -22.37 1.75 -9.88
CA LEU A 121 -22.21 0.90 -11.06
C LEU A 121 -22.98 -0.42 -10.91
N LEU A 122 -22.93 -1.05 -9.74
CA LEU A 122 -23.64 -2.30 -9.49
C LEU A 122 -25.16 -2.15 -9.45
N ILE A 123 -25.68 -1.02 -8.96
CA ILE A 123 -27.10 -0.69 -9.04
C ILE A 123 -27.51 -0.64 -10.52
N GLY A 124 -26.76 0.07 -11.35
CA GLY A 124 -27.02 0.19 -12.79
C GLY A 124 -26.95 -1.15 -13.53
N ILE A 125 -25.92 -1.97 -13.27
CA ILE A 125 -25.79 -3.32 -13.87
C ILE A 125 -26.98 -4.19 -13.46
N THR A 126 -27.34 -4.20 -12.17
CA THR A 126 -28.44 -5.03 -11.69
C THR A 126 -29.78 -4.58 -12.28
N LEU A 127 -30.02 -3.26 -12.34
CA LEU A 127 -31.20 -2.68 -12.99
C LEU A 127 -31.29 -3.11 -14.46
N ALA A 128 -30.22 -2.93 -15.23
CA ALA A 128 -30.20 -3.28 -16.66
C ALA A 128 -30.48 -4.77 -16.88
N VAL A 129 -29.92 -5.62 -16.03
CA VAL A 129 -30.10 -7.07 -16.07
C VAL A 129 -31.55 -7.46 -15.72
N VAL A 130 -32.15 -6.86 -14.69
CA VAL A 130 -33.53 -7.14 -14.26
C VAL A 130 -34.55 -6.67 -15.30
N VAL A 131 -34.37 -5.48 -15.88
CA VAL A 131 -35.27 -4.96 -16.93
C VAL A 131 -35.16 -5.75 -18.23
N GLY A 132 -34.03 -6.40 -18.49
CA GLY A 132 -33.88 -7.30 -19.65
C GLY A 132 -34.59 -8.66 -19.52
N ALA A 133 -35.22 -8.96 -18.38
CA ALA A 133 -36.02 -10.17 -18.21
C ALA A 133 -37.41 -10.00 -18.85
N PRO A 134 -38.12 -11.10 -19.17
CA PRO A 134 -39.50 -11.03 -19.67
C PRO A 134 -40.40 -10.24 -18.71
N ALA A 135 -41.34 -9.47 -19.28
CA ALA A 135 -42.27 -8.64 -18.53
C ALA A 135 -42.99 -9.45 -17.43
N GLY A 136 -42.86 -9.00 -16.18
CA GLY A 136 -43.51 -9.62 -15.02
C GLY A 136 -42.77 -10.79 -14.38
N ASP A 137 -41.59 -11.20 -14.87
CA ASP A 137 -40.79 -12.28 -14.26
C ASP A 137 -40.06 -11.83 -12.98
N MET A 138 -40.80 -11.85 -11.87
CA MET A 138 -40.31 -11.53 -10.53
C MET A 138 -39.34 -12.58 -9.98
N ASN A 139 -39.45 -13.84 -10.44
CA ASN A 139 -38.66 -14.94 -9.90
C ASN A 139 -37.18 -14.80 -10.29
N THR A 140 -36.92 -14.44 -11.53
CA THR A 140 -35.55 -14.21 -12.03
C THR A 140 -34.84 -13.09 -11.26
N ALA A 141 -35.54 -12.03 -10.89
CA ALA A 141 -34.96 -10.94 -10.10
C ALA A 141 -34.64 -11.34 -8.64
N LEU A 142 -35.51 -12.16 -8.03
CA LEU A 142 -35.31 -12.66 -6.66
C LEU A 142 -34.16 -13.64 -6.58
N TRP A 143 -34.07 -14.60 -7.50
CA TRP A 143 -32.95 -15.55 -7.57
C TRP A 143 -31.62 -14.85 -7.81
N ARG A 144 -31.57 -13.85 -8.70
CA ARG A 144 -30.37 -13.02 -8.91
C ARG A 144 -29.92 -12.28 -7.64
N GLY A 145 -30.87 -11.76 -6.87
CA GLY A 145 -30.57 -11.15 -5.57
C GLY A 145 -29.94 -12.17 -4.60
N GLY A 146 -30.54 -13.34 -4.49
CA GLY A 146 -30.04 -14.46 -3.68
C GLY A 146 -28.65 -14.92 -4.10
N ASP A 147 -28.43 -15.08 -5.41
CA ASP A 147 -27.17 -15.54 -5.99
C ASP A 147 -26.00 -14.58 -5.76
N VAL A 148 -26.25 -13.27 -5.85
CA VAL A 148 -25.24 -12.26 -5.55
C VAL A 148 -24.92 -12.25 -4.05
N ILE A 149 -25.92 -12.45 -3.18
CA ILE A 149 -25.69 -12.59 -1.75
C ILE A 149 -24.84 -13.84 -1.49
N LEU A 150 -25.21 -14.99 -2.07
CA LEU A 150 -24.47 -16.25 -1.95
C LEU A 150 -23.03 -16.10 -2.43
N GLY A 151 -22.82 -15.55 -3.63
CA GLY A 151 -21.48 -15.31 -4.17
C GLY A 151 -20.65 -14.36 -3.31
N SER A 152 -21.28 -13.34 -2.71
CA SER A 152 -20.61 -12.40 -1.79
C SER A 152 -20.22 -13.06 -0.47
N LEU A 153 -21.09 -13.93 0.08
CA LEU A 153 -20.81 -14.72 1.27
C LEU A 153 -19.69 -15.73 1.02
N LEU A 154 -19.71 -16.43 -0.11
CA LEU A 154 -18.65 -17.36 -0.51
C LEU A 154 -17.33 -16.62 -0.73
N ALA A 155 -17.35 -15.45 -1.38
CA ALA A 155 -16.16 -14.63 -1.55
C ALA A 155 -15.55 -14.22 -0.19
N MET A 156 -16.39 -13.83 0.78
CA MET A 156 -15.94 -13.54 2.14
C MET A 156 -15.42 -14.81 2.85
N LEU A 157 -16.08 -15.95 2.71
CA LEU A 157 -15.66 -17.23 3.29
C LEU A 157 -14.28 -17.65 2.78
N PHE A 158 -14.08 -17.73 1.46
CA PHE A 158 -12.79 -18.11 0.87
C PHE A 158 -11.68 -17.09 1.17
N THR A 159 -12.06 -15.82 1.32
CA THR A 159 -11.12 -14.78 1.77
C THR A 159 -10.78 -14.91 3.25
N GLY A 160 -11.67 -15.50 4.05
CA GLY A 160 -11.53 -15.64 5.50
C GLY A 160 -10.73 -16.86 5.91
N ILE A 161 -10.81 -17.95 5.13
CA ILE A 161 -10.03 -19.18 5.34
C ILE A 161 -8.53 -18.88 5.23
N TRP A 162 -8.13 -18.07 4.25
CA TRP A 162 -6.74 -17.64 4.09
C TRP A 162 -6.62 -16.13 3.81
N PRO A 163 -6.71 -15.31 4.87
CA PRO A 163 -6.76 -13.86 4.71
C PRO A 163 -5.38 -13.32 4.38
N GLN A 164 -5.22 -12.81 3.17
CA GLN A 164 -4.08 -11.96 2.85
C GLN A 164 -4.28 -10.62 3.56
N ARG A 165 -3.40 -10.33 4.51
CA ARG A 165 -3.40 -9.09 5.30
C ARG A 165 -2.58 -8.02 4.61
N ALA A 166 -3.17 -6.85 4.40
CA ALA A 166 -2.46 -5.69 3.87
C ALA A 166 -1.42 -5.16 4.85
N PHE A 167 -1.68 -5.22 6.15
CA PHE A 167 -0.72 -4.73 7.15
C PHE A 167 0.60 -5.53 7.16
N ILE A 168 0.53 -6.85 7.02
CA ILE A 168 1.73 -7.70 6.94
C ILE A 168 2.51 -7.39 5.66
N HIS A 169 1.81 -7.27 4.53
CA HIS A 169 2.44 -6.88 3.27
C HIS A 169 3.10 -5.50 3.38
N TRP A 170 2.43 -4.54 4.03
CA TRP A 170 2.96 -3.20 4.26
C TRP A 170 4.23 -3.24 5.13
N ARG A 171 4.25 -4.03 6.22
CA ARG A 171 5.44 -4.22 7.06
C ARG A 171 6.64 -4.77 6.28
N ILE A 172 6.40 -5.81 5.48
CA ILE A 172 7.45 -6.43 4.65
C ILE A 172 7.96 -5.44 3.60
N GLN A 173 7.06 -4.73 2.93
CA GLN A 173 7.43 -3.76 1.91
C GLN A 173 8.19 -2.56 2.50
N LEU A 174 7.82 -2.10 3.70
CA LEU A 174 8.56 -1.07 4.42
C LEU A 174 9.97 -1.56 4.78
N ALA A 175 10.10 -2.78 5.30
CA ALA A 175 11.39 -3.38 5.62
C ALA A 175 12.26 -3.52 4.37
N HIS A 176 11.70 -3.92 3.23
CA HIS A 176 12.40 -3.94 1.94
C HIS A 176 12.85 -2.55 1.49
N CYS A 177 12.02 -1.52 1.64
CA CYS A 177 12.40 -0.15 1.30
C CYS A 177 13.55 0.35 2.18
N VAL A 178 13.49 0.13 3.50
CA VAL A 178 14.55 0.51 4.44
C VAL A 178 15.84 -0.27 4.18
N THR A 179 15.73 -1.56 3.87
CA THR A 179 16.90 -2.40 3.49
C THR A 179 17.52 -1.91 2.18
N GLY A 180 16.69 -1.62 1.17
CA GLY A 180 17.14 -1.11 -0.11
C GLY A 180 17.78 0.27 0.02
N TYR A 181 17.22 1.14 0.85
CA TYR A 181 17.82 2.42 1.25
C TYR A 181 19.21 2.20 1.84
N ASN A 182 19.36 1.31 2.84
CA ASN A 182 20.65 1.03 3.47
C ASN A 182 21.68 0.49 2.46
N ARG A 183 21.26 -0.34 1.50
CA ARG A 183 22.17 -0.83 0.44
C ARG A 183 22.65 0.29 -0.47
N VAL A 184 21.76 1.18 -0.91
CA VAL A 184 22.14 2.32 -1.75
C VAL A 184 23.01 3.30 -0.95
N TYR A 185 22.68 3.54 0.32
CA TYR A 185 23.48 4.33 1.25
C TYR A 185 24.91 3.79 1.36
N GLN A 186 25.07 2.50 1.67
CA GLN A 186 26.38 1.84 1.75
C GLN A 186 27.13 1.87 0.41
N ALA A 187 26.43 1.65 -0.70
CA ALA A 187 27.02 1.67 -2.02
C ALA A 187 27.45 3.08 -2.46
N ALA A 188 26.81 4.14 -1.99
CA ALA A 188 27.14 5.50 -2.38
C ALA A 188 28.23 6.14 -1.50
N LEU A 189 28.30 5.73 -0.24
CA LEU A 189 29.15 6.29 0.81
C LEU A 189 30.33 5.39 1.17
N SER A 190 30.58 4.34 0.39
CA SER A 190 31.72 3.46 0.61
C SER A 190 33.03 4.24 0.45
N PRO A 191 33.94 4.19 1.44
CA PRO A 191 35.23 4.87 1.37
C PRO A 191 36.15 4.37 0.26
N ASN A 192 35.86 3.18 -0.28
CA ASN A 192 36.70 2.51 -1.27
C ASN A 192 36.35 2.91 -2.72
N LEU A 193 35.50 3.91 -2.91
CA LEU A 193 35.07 4.36 -4.23
C LEU A 193 35.93 5.53 -4.70
N LEU A 194 36.53 5.37 -5.87
CA LEU A 194 37.31 6.42 -6.54
C LEU A 194 36.44 7.29 -7.46
N GLU A 195 35.31 6.75 -7.95
CA GLU A 195 34.39 7.41 -8.86
C GLU A 195 32.94 7.26 -8.38
N GLN A 196 32.11 8.22 -8.76
CA GLN A 196 30.70 8.25 -8.39
C GLN A 196 29.98 7.01 -8.94
N PRO A 197 29.35 6.19 -8.08
CA PRO A 197 28.62 5.02 -8.53
C PRO A 197 27.32 5.41 -9.25
N ARG A 198 26.97 4.69 -10.31
CA ARG A 198 25.71 4.89 -11.07
C ARG A 198 24.51 4.32 -10.30
N LEU A 199 23.93 5.11 -9.42
CA LEU A 199 22.85 4.69 -8.52
C LEU A 199 21.45 5.19 -8.90
N GLU A 200 21.33 6.02 -9.95
CA GLU A 200 20.05 6.62 -10.37
C GLU A 200 18.92 5.59 -10.55
N LYS A 201 19.19 4.48 -11.23
CA LYS A 201 18.20 3.41 -11.44
C LYS A 201 17.74 2.80 -10.12
N HIS A 202 18.65 2.64 -9.15
CA HIS A 202 18.32 2.08 -7.84
C HIS A 202 17.51 3.09 -7.00
N LEU A 203 17.83 4.38 -7.05
CA LEU A 203 17.05 5.44 -6.40
C LEU A 203 15.64 5.55 -6.99
N GLN A 204 15.50 5.49 -8.32
CA GLN A 204 14.21 5.47 -9.01
C GLN A 204 13.37 4.24 -8.63
N GLN A 205 14.00 3.07 -8.54
CA GLN A 205 13.34 1.84 -8.07
C GLN A 205 12.86 1.97 -6.62
N LEU A 206 13.70 2.48 -5.71
CA LEU A 206 13.32 2.74 -4.33
C LEU A 206 12.12 3.69 -4.24
N LEU A 207 12.15 4.81 -4.97
CA LEU A 207 11.06 5.76 -4.99
C LEU A 207 9.77 5.15 -5.56
N SER A 208 9.88 4.35 -6.63
CA SER A 208 8.75 3.60 -7.20
C SER A 208 8.12 2.66 -6.17
N ASP A 209 8.94 1.95 -5.41
CA ASP A 209 8.48 0.99 -4.41
C ASP A 209 7.84 1.69 -3.19
N VAL A 210 8.40 2.81 -2.76
CA VAL A 210 7.77 3.70 -1.78
C VAL A 210 6.40 4.15 -2.30
N VAL A 211 6.28 4.63 -3.54
CA VAL A 211 4.99 5.06 -4.10
C VAL A 211 3.95 3.93 -4.13
N LYS A 212 4.34 2.71 -4.52
CA LYS A 212 3.45 1.54 -4.54
C LYS A 212 2.91 1.19 -3.15
N MET A 213 3.68 1.42 -2.08
CA MET A 213 3.22 1.16 -0.70
C MET A 213 1.97 1.95 -0.32
N ARG A 214 1.73 3.12 -0.94
CA ARG A 214 0.54 3.94 -0.67
C ARG A 214 -0.76 3.17 -0.88
N GLY A 215 -0.79 2.23 -1.83
CA GLY A 215 -1.95 1.36 -2.09
C GLY A 215 -2.31 0.44 -0.91
N LEU A 216 -1.38 0.19 0.00
CA LEU A 216 -1.59 -0.67 1.18
C LEU A 216 -2.11 0.09 2.40
N ILE A 217 -2.05 1.44 2.40
CA ILE A 217 -2.40 2.27 3.58
C ILE A 217 -3.87 2.10 3.98
N VAL A 218 -4.79 2.28 3.03
CA VAL A 218 -6.23 2.18 3.28
C VAL A 218 -6.62 0.79 3.77
N PRO A 219 -6.25 -0.31 3.11
CA PRO A 219 -6.59 -1.64 3.60
C PRO A 219 -5.91 -1.98 4.92
N ALA A 220 -4.65 -1.59 5.14
CA ALA A 220 -3.95 -1.85 6.40
C ALA A 220 -4.62 -1.11 7.58
N SER A 221 -5.04 0.15 7.37
CA SER A 221 -5.77 0.93 8.37
C SER A 221 -7.13 0.33 8.70
N LYS A 222 -7.89 -0.15 7.70
CA LYS A 222 -9.16 -0.87 7.94
C LYS A 222 -8.99 -2.20 8.68
N GLU A 223 -7.88 -2.92 8.44
CA GLU A 223 -7.62 -4.22 9.10
C GLU A 223 -7.13 -4.09 10.54
N THR A 224 -6.41 -3.03 10.86
CA THR A 224 -5.75 -2.83 12.17
C THR A 224 -6.44 -1.80 13.05
N HIS A 225 -7.33 -0.98 12.49
CA HIS A 225 -7.92 0.20 13.13
C HIS A 225 -6.91 1.29 13.54
N ILE A 226 -5.64 1.17 13.10
CA ILE A 226 -4.64 2.21 13.26
C ILE A 226 -5.02 3.41 12.37
N GLN A 227 -4.88 4.62 12.91
CA GLN A 227 -5.21 5.86 12.20
C GLN A 227 -4.43 5.97 10.88
N LYS A 228 -5.13 6.28 9.80
CA LYS A 228 -4.56 6.47 8.45
C LYS A 228 -3.41 7.50 8.45
N SER A 229 -3.50 8.53 9.29
CA SER A 229 -2.49 9.58 9.44
C SER A 229 -1.12 9.04 9.84
N ILE A 230 -1.04 7.97 10.64
CA ILE A 230 0.23 7.35 11.05
C ILE A 230 0.91 6.70 9.84
N PHE A 231 0.16 5.96 9.03
CA PHE A 231 0.68 5.36 7.81
C PHE A 231 1.11 6.41 6.78
N GLU A 232 0.33 7.50 6.64
CA GLU A 232 0.68 8.62 5.76
C GLU A 232 1.93 9.37 6.24
N ALA A 233 2.11 9.53 7.56
CA ALA A 233 3.33 10.08 8.13
C ALA A 233 4.54 9.19 7.84
N ILE A 234 4.44 7.87 8.07
CA ILE A 234 5.52 6.91 7.75
C ILE A 234 5.86 6.95 6.26
N GLN A 235 4.84 6.99 5.39
CA GLN A 235 5.00 7.10 3.94
C GLN A 235 5.75 8.37 3.54
N THR A 236 5.44 9.49 4.20
CA THR A 236 6.05 10.80 3.95
C THR A 236 7.51 10.80 4.37
N VAL A 237 7.81 10.29 5.56
CA VAL A 237 9.17 10.17 6.07
C VAL A 237 10.01 9.25 5.18
N ASN A 238 9.47 8.10 4.75
CA ASN A 238 10.17 7.17 3.86
C ASN A 238 10.51 7.81 2.50
N ARG A 239 9.57 8.57 1.92
CA ARG A 239 9.84 9.34 0.69
C ARG A 239 10.92 10.40 0.92
N ASN A 240 10.81 11.15 2.01
CA ASN A 240 11.77 12.20 2.35
C ASN A 240 13.18 11.62 2.54
N LEU A 241 13.32 10.45 3.19
CA LEU A 241 14.59 9.74 3.32
C LEU A 241 15.21 9.47 1.95
N VAL A 242 14.46 8.89 1.01
CA VAL A 242 14.97 8.60 -0.36
C VAL A 242 15.42 9.88 -1.07
N CYS A 243 14.66 10.98 -0.99
CA CYS A 243 15.05 12.25 -1.58
C CYS A 243 16.31 12.84 -0.92
N MET A 244 16.42 12.75 0.41
CA MET A 244 17.62 13.21 1.12
C MET A 244 18.84 12.37 0.76
N LEU A 245 18.68 11.06 0.55
CA LEU A 245 19.78 10.21 0.09
C LEU A 245 20.31 10.67 -1.27
N GLU A 246 19.42 10.96 -2.21
CA GLU A 246 19.81 11.50 -3.52
C GLU A 246 20.59 12.83 -3.37
N LEU A 247 20.09 13.76 -2.54
CA LEU A 247 20.78 15.02 -2.26
C LEU A 247 22.13 14.82 -1.55
N GLN A 248 22.22 13.87 -0.61
CA GLN A 248 23.47 13.54 0.10
C GLN A 248 24.51 12.99 -0.87
N ILE A 249 24.11 12.10 -1.79
CA ILE A 249 25.00 11.55 -2.80
C ILE A 249 25.51 12.66 -3.71
N ASN A 250 24.62 13.54 -4.18
CA ASN A 250 25.01 14.66 -5.03
C ASN A 250 25.94 15.65 -4.31
N ALA A 251 25.69 15.94 -3.03
CA ALA A 251 26.54 16.82 -2.23
C ALA A 251 27.92 16.19 -1.94
N LEU A 252 27.96 14.88 -1.66
CA LEU A 252 29.20 14.15 -1.40
C LEU A 252 30.14 14.12 -2.61
N TRP A 253 29.56 13.94 -3.80
CA TRP A 253 30.30 13.78 -5.06
C TRP A 253 30.40 15.09 -5.88
N ALA A 254 30.02 16.24 -5.29
CA ALA A 254 29.95 17.53 -6.00
C ALA A 254 31.31 17.99 -6.54
N THR A 255 32.38 17.89 -5.75
CA THR A 255 33.75 18.15 -6.20
C THR A 255 34.72 17.13 -5.60
N ARG A 256 35.81 16.82 -6.31
CA ARG A 256 36.83 15.88 -5.81
C ARG A 256 37.49 16.37 -4.52
N THR A 257 37.74 17.67 -4.40
CA THR A 257 38.35 18.28 -3.21
C THR A 257 37.44 18.19 -1.99
N SER A 258 36.15 18.54 -2.12
CA SER A 258 35.19 18.42 -1.02
C SER A 258 34.99 16.96 -0.59
N HIS A 259 34.91 16.05 -1.56
CA HIS A 259 34.84 14.61 -1.29
C HIS A 259 36.04 14.11 -0.47
N PHE A 260 37.25 14.52 -0.84
CA PHE A 260 38.48 14.14 -0.13
C PHE A 260 38.49 14.64 1.32
N VAL A 261 38.08 15.88 1.57
CA VAL A 261 37.95 16.42 2.94
C VAL A 261 36.95 15.60 3.76
N MET A 262 35.78 15.27 3.17
CA MET A 262 34.76 14.48 3.85
C MET A 262 35.19 13.03 4.13
N LEU A 263 36.00 12.41 3.26
CA LEU A 263 36.53 11.06 3.49
C LEU A 263 37.45 10.97 4.72
N ASN A 264 38.15 12.06 5.02
CA ASN A 264 39.11 12.14 6.14
C ASN A 264 38.46 12.52 7.48
N ALA A 265 37.17 12.88 7.49
CA ALA A 265 36.45 13.22 8.72
C ALA A 265 36.00 11.96 9.48
N HIS A 266 36.58 11.71 10.65
CA HIS A 266 36.33 10.49 11.42
C HIS A 266 34.95 10.47 12.08
N THR A 267 34.49 11.60 12.61
CA THR A 267 33.15 11.73 13.21
C THR A 267 32.05 11.53 12.17
N LEU A 268 32.30 11.95 10.92
CA LEU A 268 31.38 11.73 9.82
C LEU A 268 31.25 10.23 9.50
N ARG A 269 32.35 9.48 9.52
CA ARG A 269 32.31 8.02 9.37
C ARG A 269 31.54 7.36 10.52
N GLU A 270 31.73 7.82 11.76
CA GLU A 270 30.95 7.29 12.89
C GLU A 270 29.45 7.53 12.73
N THR A 271 29.04 8.73 12.29
CA THR A 271 27.62 9.06 12.08
C THR A 271 27.01 8.26 10.93
N GLN A 272 27.77 7.99 9.86
CA GLN A 272 27.35 7.08 8.78
C GLN A 272 27.13 5.66 9.31
N LEU A 273 28.06 5.11 10.09
CA LEU A 273 27.93 3.77 10.66
C LEU A 273 26.73 3.66 11.60
N ARG A 274 26.48 4.67 12.44
CA ARG A 274 25.29 4.70 13.30
C ARG A 274 23.98 4.77 12.52
N THR A 275 23.96 5.54 11.43
CA THR A 275 22.80 5.59 10.53
C THR A 275 22.50 4.21 9.95
N GLN A 276 23.53 3.49 9.49
CA GLN A 276 23.37 2.12 8.97
C GLN A 276 22.84 1.17 10.05
N GLN A 277 23.39 1.24 11.27
CA GLN A 277 22.89 0.45 12.40
C GLN A 277 21.43 0.78 12.72
N ALA A 278 21.05 2.06 12.74
CA ALA A 278 19.66 2.50 12.94
C ALA A 278 18.70 1.91 11.90
N LEU A 279 19.07 1.97 10.61
CA LEU A 279 18.29 1.39 9.51
C LEU A 279 18.11 -0.14 9.67
N LEU A 280 19.17 -0.84 10.08
CA LEU A 280 19.13 -2.28 10.34
C LEU A 280 18.25 -2.61 11.54
N THR A 281 18.35 -1.86 12.64
CA THR A 281 17.48 -1.99 13.82
C THR A 281 16.01 -1.78 13.46
N ILE A 282 15.69 -0.74 12.67
CA ILE A 282 14.33 -0.50 12.18
C ILE A 282 13.84 -1.67 11.32
N THR A 283 14.69 -2.19 10.43
CA THR A 283 14.35 -3.34 9.58
C THR A 283 14.05 -4.57 10.44
N HIS A 284 14.88 -4.85 11.44
CA HIS A 284 14.70 -5.97 12.35
C HIS A 284 13.41 -5.83 13.17
N ALA A 285 13.16 -4.65 13.73
CA ALA A 285 11.93 -4.32 14.44
C ALA A 285 10.66 -4.54 13.59
N LEU A 286 10.71 -4.22 12.30
CA LEU A 286 9.59 -4.46 11.37
C LEU A 286 9.29 -5.94 11.15
N TYR A 287 10.29 -6.82 11.25
CA TYR A 287 10.10 -8.27 11.18
C TYR A 287 9.67 -8.86 12.54
N GLU A 288 10.32 -8.47 13.63
CA GLU A 288 10.07 -9.03 14.96
C GLU A 288 8.79 -8.51 15.61
N GLY A 289 8.34 -7.31 15.24
CA GLY A 289 7.15 -6.68 15.83
C GLY A 289 7.41 -6.03 17.20
N ASN A 290 8.66 -6.02 17.68
CA ASN A 290 9.07 -5.37 18.93
C ASN A 290 10.02 -4.18 18.65
N PRO A 291 9.51 -3.02 18.24
CA PRO A 291 10.35 -1.87 17.96
C PRO A 291 10.84 -1.22 19.26
N GLN A 292 12.15 -1.14 19.42
CA GLN A 292 12.76 -0.19 20.35
C GLN A 292 12.99 1.14 19.62
N PRO A 293 12.65 2.29 20.24
CA PRO A 293 12.85 3.58 19.62
C PRO A 293 14.35 3.82 19.41
N VAL A 294 14.71 4.16 18.17
CA VAL A 294 16.06 4.61 17.84
C VAL A 294 16.11 6.11 18.10
N LEU A 295 16.96 6.54 19.04
CA LEU A 295 17.16 7.94 19.37
C LEU A 295 18.23 8.55 18.46
N ALA A 296 17.96 9.76 17.94
CA ALA A 296 18.97 10.53 17.24
C ALA A 296 19.96 11.11 18.27
N ASN A 297 21.25 10.85 18.10
CA ASN A 297 22.27 11.42 18.99
C ASN A 297 22.73 12.79 18.46
N THR A 298 21.97 13.83 18.80
CA THR A 298 22.21 15.22 18.38
C THR A 298 23.57 15.75 18.83
N GLU A 299 24.10 15.29 19.97
CA GLU A 299 25.41 15.72 20.48
C GLU A 299 26.54 15.34 19.52
N LYS A 300 26.57 14.09 19.06
CA LYS A 300 27.62 13.62 18.14
C LYS A 300 27.54 14.21 16.74
N LEU A 301 26.36 14.70 16.34
CA LEU A 301 26.20 15.46 15.11
C LEU A 301 26.82 16.86 15.20
N ASN A 302 26.78 17.49 16.39
CA ASN A 302 27.46 18.77 16.62
C ASN A 302 28.98 18.61 16.64
N ASP A 303 29.49 17.51 17.19
CA ASP A 303 30.92 17.16 17.12
C ASP A 303 31.39 17.02 15.65
N THR A 304 30.51 16.50 14.79
CA THR A 304 30.78 16.35 13.35
C THR A 304 30.91 17.70 12.63
N VAL A 305 30.07 18.67 12.98
CA VAL A 305 30.17 20.04 12.46
C VAL A 305 31.50 20.69 12.90
N ALA A 306 31.93 20.45 14.13
CA ALA A 306 33.16 21.01 14.67
C ALA A 306 34.41 20.43 13.99
N GLU A 307 34.51 19.11 13.82
CA GLU A 307 35.63 18.47 13.10
C GLU A 307 35.72 18.94 11.65
N LEU A 308 34.59 19.02 10.95
CA LEU A 308 34.58 19.44 9.55
C LEU A 308 34.99 20.90 9.36
N ARG A 309 34.65 21.80 10.30
CA ARG A 309 35.14 23.19 10.27
C ARG A 309 36.66 23.26 10.43
N GLN A 310 37.23 22.41 11.26
CA GLN A 310 38.67 22.33 11.45
C GLN A 310 39.36 21.81 10.17
N LEU A 311 38.86 20.72 9.58
CA LEU A 311 39.41 20.13 8.36
C LEU A 311 39.33 21.07 7.15
N ILE A 312 38.23 21.84 7.02
CA ILE A 312 38.08 22.89 5.99
C ILE A 312 39.12 23.99 6.22
N ALA A 313 39.34 24.42 7.47
CA ALA A 313 40.32 25.46 7.79
C ALA A 313 41.76 25.03 7.45
N GLU A 314 42.08 23.75 7.62
CA GLU A 314 43.38 23.15 7.25
C GLU A 314 43.59 23.07 5.73
N HIS A 315 42.52 22.97 4.93
CA HIS A 315 42.55 22.87 3.47
C HIS A 315 42.20 24.18 2.73
N LYS A 316 42.23 25.33 3.42
CA LYS A 316 41.88 26.66 2.85
C LYS A 316 42.70 27.08 1.63
N GLY A 317 43.83 26.42 1.33
CA GLY A 317 44.65 26.68 0.15
C GLY A 317 44.12 26.12 -1.17
N ASP A 318 43.18 25.16 -1.15
CA ASP A 318 42.85 24.30 -2.31
C ASP A 318 41.52 24.61 -3.04
N ASN A 319 40.98 25.83 -2.97
CA ASN A 319 39.67 26.16 -3.58
C ASN A 319 38.56 25.16 -3.20
N VAL A 320 38.48 24.80 -1.92
CA VAL A 320 37.46 23.87 -1.41
C VAL A 320 36.07 24.51 -1.54
N ALA A 321 35.16 23.82 -2.24
CA ALA A 321 33.76 24.23 -2.27
C ALA A 321 33.13 23.92 -0.91
N GLU A 322 32.94 24.94 -0.08
CA GLU A 322 32.37 24.81 1.28
C GLU A 322 30.87 24.49 1.26
N THR A 323 30.14 25.00 0.25
CA THR A 323 28.67 24.85 0.16
C THR A 323 28.20 23.39 0.10
N PRO A 324 28.78 22.50 -0.74
CA PRO A 324 28.45 21.08 -0.73
C PRO A 324 28.73 20.38 0.60
N ILE A 325 29.83 20.76 1.29
CA ILE A 325 30.19 20.16 2.59
C ILE A 325 29.16 20.54 3.64
N HIS A 326 28.82 21.83 3.76
CA HIS A 326 27.79 22.29 4.69
C HIS A 326 26.41 21.68 4.37
N GLY A 327 26.06 21.58 3.09
CA GLY A 327 24.83 20.91 2.65
C GLY A 327 24.80 19.44 3.04
N TYR A 328 25.90 18.72 2.84
CA TYR A 328 26.01 17.31 3.18
C TYR A 328 25.90 17.05 4.70
N VAL A 329 26.51 17.90 5.53
CA VAL A 329 26.40 17.79 7.00
C VAL A 329 24.98 18.04 7.46
N TRP A 330 24.36 19.12 6.97
CA TRP A 330 22.98 19.44 7.30
C TRP A 330 22.03 18.29 6.90
N LEU A 331 22.23 17.70 5.72
CA LEU A 331 21.44 16.55 5.27
C LEU A 331 21.64 15.32 6.16
N ASN A 332 22.83 15.08 6.73
CA ASN A 332 23.03 14.00 7.70
C ASN A 332 22.29 14.23 9.01
N MET A 333 22.27 15.48 9.51
CA MET A 333 21.49 15.85 10.69
C MET A 333 20.00 15.64 10.48
N GLU A 334 19.48 16.13 9.35
CA GLU A 334 18.07 15.98 9.00
C GLU A 334 17.70 14.51 8.75
N MET A 335 18.57 13.72 8.13
CA MET A 335 18.37 12.27 7.98
C MET A 335 18.25 11.56 9.34
N ALA A 336 19.11 11.89 10.30
CA ALA A 336 19.05 11.31 11.64
C ALA A 336 17.71 11.64 12.33
N ARG A 337 17.25 12.89 12.24
CA ARG A 337 15.95 13.33 12.76
C ARG A 337 14.78 12.60 12.10
N GLN A 338 14.83 12.39 10.79
CA GLN A 338 13.80 11.66 10.06
C GLN A 338 13.80 10.16 10.40
N LEU A 339 14.95 9.55 10.66
CA LEU A 339 15.04 8.17 11.12
C LEU A 339 14.49 7.97 12.52
N GLU A 340 14.75 8.90 13.44
CA GLU A 340 14.14 8.90 14.77
C GLU A 340 12.62 9.04 14.69
N LEU A 341 12.12 10.00 13.89
CA LEU A 341 10.69 10.15 13.63
C LEU A 341 10.07 8.87 13.03
N LEU A 342 10.75 8.26 12.05
CA LEU A 342 10.31 6.99 11.45
C LEU A 342 10.21 5.90 12.52
N SER A 343 11.23 5.77 13.37
CA SER A 343 11.26 4.79 14.45
C SER A 343 10.11 4.99 15.44
N HIS A 344 9.83 6.22 15.86
CA HIS A 344 8.69 6.54 16.73
C HIS A 344 7.33 6.22 16.08
N LEU A 345 7.16 6.55 14.80
CA LEU A 345 5.92 6.25 14.07
C LEU A 345 5.73 4.73 13.91
N ILE A 346 6.79 3.98 13.63
CA ILE A 346 6.76 2.51 13.57
C ILE A 346 6.42 1.94 14.95
N CYS A 347 7.02 2.46 16.03
CA CYS A 347 6.66 2.09 17.39
C CYS A 347 5.16 2.28 17.64
N ARG A 348 4.61 3.43 17.24
CA ARG A 348 3.18 3.72 17.40
C ARG A 348 2.29 2.81 16.55
N ALA A 349 2.72 2.43 15.35
CA ALA A 349 1.99 1.51 14.48
C ALA A 349 2.05 0.04 14.94
N LEU A 350 3.06 -0.33 15.72
CA LEU A 350 3.23 -1.70 16.24
C LEU A 350 2.77 -1.84 17.71
N ARG A 351 2.59 -0.73 18.44
CA ARG A 351 2.03 -0.72 19.80
C ARG A 351 0.54 -1.07 19.78
N LYS A 352 0.12 -1.81 20.82
CA LYS A 352 -1.26 -2.21 21.07
C LYS A 352 -2.18 -1.02 21.29
#